data_AF-A0A914KZE0-F1
#
_entry.id   AF-A0A914KZE0-F1
#
_cell.length_a   1.000
_cell.length_b   1.000
_cell.length_c   1.000
_cell.angle_alpha   90.00
_cell.angle_beta   90.00
_cell.angle_gamma   90.00
#
_symmetry.space_group_name_H-M   'P 1'
#
loop_
_entity.id
_entity.type
_entity.pdbx_description
1 polymer ?
#
loop_
_entity_poly.entity_id
_entity_poly.type
_entity_poly.pdbx_seq_one_letter_code
_entity_poly.pdbx_strand_id
1 'polypeptide(L)'
;MKTIATKFDWTIYDIKKIREVITYGKSLHLTSERFFSAAFPTVFWELHIKLEYNNIYIWLRQLGPDNTNAFVNTKYKIYAAKKHNHQFTYVDIAKSTYKFEKQSEMGFSFVSLDSVVQVDGLLRLHCEVEFDCYSLTDNLQGAYRKMLENETFTDFVIKVDHEIIKTHRCVLAQNSVVFQRMFEQSLMAEAQKGEVIISDASPECVRAMLGFFYTGEINDALMESHVEGIFAIAHKYEVMKLKYMCERFMASKIDSGNIVKYCNIISVYGAPILEKVGDEIIKTHRCVLAQYSEVFKRMFDQSLMVEAQKGEVIISDTSPECVRAMLEFFYTGKIDDALMEIHVEGIFAIAHKYEVEKLKYICERFMASKIDSDNIVKYSNIISLYGASTLEK
;
A
#
# COMPACT_ATOMS: atom_id res chain seq x y z
N MET A 1 -1.59 20.09 7.94
CA MET A 1 -0.24 20.69 8.03
C MET A 1 0.24 20.53 9.46
N LYS A 2 1.14 19.56 9.68
CA LYS A 2 1.79 19.39 10.98
C LYS A 2 3.20 19.95 10.83
N THR A 3 3.46 21.08 11.47
CA THR A 3 4.81 21.62 11.55
C THR A 3 5.57 20.80 12.58
N ILE A 4 6.67 20.20 12.14
CA ILE A 4 7.54 19.40 13.00
C ILE A 4 8.79 20.23 13.28
N ALA A 5 9.17 20.34 14.54
CA ALA A 5 10.39 20.99 14.98
C ALA A 5 11.38 19.95 15.51
N THR A 6 12.66 20.10 15.17
CA THR A 6 13.76 19.35 15.77
C THR A 6 14.91 20.30 16.09
N LYS A 7 15.70 19.95 17.11
CA LYS A 7 16.86 20.72 17.57
C LYS A 7 18.08 19.81 17.61
N PHE A 8 19.22 20.35 17.22
CA PHE A 8 20.48 19.64 17.18
C PHE A 8 21.61 20.50 17.72
N ASP A 9 22.39 19.92 18.63
CA ASP A 9 23.51 20.57 19.29
C ASP A 9 24.80 19.87 18.89
N TRP A 10 25.74 20.60 18.30
CA TRP A 10 27.03 20.07 17.86
C TRP A 10 28.19 20.81 18.55
N THR A 11 28.97 20.07 19.34
CA THR A 11 30.18 20.59 19.99
C THR A 11 31.42 20.04 19.29
N ILE A 12 32.28 20.93 18.85
CA ILE A 12 33.58 20.61 18.28
C ILE A 12 34.66 21.04 19.26
N TYR A 13 35.47 20.07 19.66
CA TYR A 13 36.56 20.23 20.58
C TYR A 13 37.83 20.68 19.85
N ASP A 14 38.67 21.48 20.51
CA ASP A 14 39.99 21.85 20.01
C ASP A 14 40.02 22.54 18.63
N ILE A 15 38.98 23.31 18.27
CA ILE A 15 38.87 23.98 16.96
C ILE A 15 40.04 24.93 16.67
N LYS A 16 40.63 25.51 17.72
CA LYS A 16 41.83 26.37 17.62
C LYS A 16 43.06 25.57 17.21
N LYS A 17 43.26 24.38 17.78
CA LYS A 17 44.36 23.48 17.37
C LYS A 17 44.16 22.99 15.94
N ILE A 18 42.91 22.67 15.58
CA ILE A 18 42.56 22.28 14.21
C ILE A 18 42.94 23.40 13.23
N ARG A 19 42.65 24.66 13.56
CA ARG A 19 43.03 25.83 12.75
C ARG A 19 44.54 25.95 12.56
N GLU A 20 45.34 25.71 13.59
CA GLU A 20 46.82 25.79 13.50
C GLU A 20 47.42 24.77 12.52
N VAL A 21 46.75 23.64 12.31
CA VAL A 21 47.20 22.57 11.39
C VAL A 21 46.81 22.86 9.94
N ILE A 22 45.83 23.74 9.68
CA ILE A 22 45.38 24.07 8.32
C ILE A 22 46.40 25.00 7.64
N THR A 23 47.25 24.42 6.79
CA THR A 23 48.23 25.17 5.98
C THR A 23 47.55 26.08 4.94
N TYR A 24 48.24 27.16 4.55
CA TYR A 24 47.76 28.09 3.51
C TYR A 24 47.33 27.35 2.23
N GLY A 25 46.11 27.62 1.76
CA GLY A 25 45.52 27.00 0.58
C GLY A 25 44.80 25.66 0.80
N LYS A 26 44.74 25.13 2.03
CA LYS A 26 43.92 23.95 2.36
C LYS A 26 42.65 24.34 3.11
N SER A 27 41.58 23.59 2.89
CA SER A 27 40.32 23.71 3.65
C SER A 27 40.01 22.39 4.35
N LEU A 28 39.53 22.47 5.60
CA LEU A 28 39.00 21.30 6.30
C LEU A 28 37.48 21.32 6.24
N HIS A 29 36.87 20.18 5.94
CA HIS A 29 35.43 20.01 5.92
C HIS A 29 35.01 19.02 7.01
N LEU A 30 34.07 19.43 7.87
CA LEU A 30 33.50 18.61 8.92
C LEU A 30 31.99 18.48 8.69
N THR A 31 31.47 17.27 8.86
CA THR A 31 30.03 16.97 8.79
C THR A 31 29.58 16.44 10.14
N SER A 32 28.44 16.91 10.64
CA SER A 32 27.84 16.38 11.87
C SER A 32 27.26 14.99 11.67
N GLU A 33 26.87 14.34 12.76
CA GLU A 33 25.93 13.21 12.67
C GLU A 33 24.59 13.68 12.10
N ARG A 34 23.88 12.73 11.48
CA ARG A 34 22.53 12.97 10.95
C ARG A 34 21.55 13.12 12.11
N PHE A 35 20.72 14.13 12.02
CA PHE A 35 19.62 14.33 12.95
C PHE A 35 18.29 14.41 12.21
N PHE A 36 17.21 13.99 12.85
CA PHE A 36 15.88 13.93 12.26
C PHE A 36 14.81 14.13 13.33
N SER A 37 13.54 14.13 12.92
CA SER A 37 12.42 14.04 13.85
C SER A 37 11.84 12.63 13.83
N ALA A 38 11.61 12.04 15.00
CA ALA A 38 10.96 10.73 15.11
C ALA A 38 9.58 10.68 14.42
N ALA A 39 8.90 11.83 14.28
CA ALA A 39 7.63 11.93 13.57
C ALA A 39 7.77 11.85 12.04
N PHE A 40 8.97 11.98 11.47
CA PHE A 40 9.24 11.89 10.04
C PHE A 40 10.69 11.43 9.77
N PRO A 41 10.98 10.11 9.89
CA PRO A 41 12.35 9.60 9.83
C PRO A 41 12.96 9.58 8.41
N THR A 42 12.15 9.83 7.38
CA THR A 42 12.58 9.83 5.97
C THR A 42 13.30 11.12 5.56
N VAL A 43 13.22 12.18 6.38
CA VAL A 43 13.95 13.43 6.18
C VAL A 43 14.90 13.63 7.34
N PHE A 44 16.16 13.81 7.02
CA PHE A 44 17.23 14.04 7.99
C PHE A 44 18.15 15.15 7.51
N TRP A 45 18.87 15.75 8.46
CA TRP A 45 19.72 16.89 8.24
C TRP A 45 21.13 16.62 8.74
N GLU A 46 22.09 17.29 8.12
CA GLU A 46 23.51 17.30 8.49
C GLU A 46 23.96 18.76 8.57
N LEU A 47 24.66 19.14 9.64
CA LEU A 47 25.32 20.44 9.72
C LEU A 47 26.74 20.30 9.15
N HIS A 48 27.11 21.23 8.30
CA HIS A 48 28.39 21.22 7.62
C HIS A 48 29.20 22.45 8.00
N ILE A 49 30.51 22.24 8.14
CA ILE A 49 31.47 23.29 8.41
C ILE A 49 32.62 23.16 7.42
N LYS A 50 32.98 24.27 6.78
CA LYS A 50 34.24 24.41 6.05
C LYS A 50 35.10 25.45 6.75
N LEU A 51 36.31 25.05 7.14
CA LEU A 51 37.32 25.94 7.71
C LEU A 51 38.34 26.32 6.64
N GLU A 52 38.51 27.62 6.43
CA GLU A 52 39.54 28.21 5.57
C GLU A 52 40.28 29.28 6.36
N TYR A 53 41.46 28.95 6.89
CA TYR A 53 42.27 29.92 7.66
C TYR A 53 41.53 30.43 8.91
N ASN A 54 41.07 31.69 8.94
CA ASN A 54 40.28 32.28 10.02
C ASN A 54 38.77 32.26 9.77
N ASN A 55 38.38 31.76 8.60
CA ASN A 55 37.02 31.83 8.12
C ASN A 55 36.33 30.49 8.35
N ILE A 56 35.12 30.56 8.87
CA ILE A 56 34.25 29.40 9.03
C ILE A 56 33.01 29.60 8.18
N TYR A 57 32.77 28.67 7.26
CA TYR A 57 31.52 28.58 6.50
C TYR A 57 30.67 27.50 7.12
N ILE A 58 29.40 27.82 7.35
CA ILE A 58 28.45 26.91 8.01
C ILE A 58 27.19 26.86 7.16
N TRP A 59 26.68 25.66 6.94
CA TRP A 59 25.41 25.45 6.25
C TRP A 59 24.72 24.19 6.76
N LEU A 60 23.44 24.10 6.50
CA LEU A 60 22.60 22.95 6.75
C LEU A 60 22.36 22.21 5.43
N ARG A 61 22.50 20.90 5.46
CA ARG A 61 22.13 20.02 4.34
C ARG A 61 20.92 19.20 4.75
N GLN A 62 19.93 19.12 3.87
CA GLN A 62 18.78 18.22 4.04
C GLN A 62 18.94 17.00 3.12
N LEU A 63 18.53 15.83 3.59
CA LEU A 63 18.56 14.57 2.86
C LEU A 63 17.18 13.91 2.97
N GLY A 64 16.67 13.41 1.84
CA GLY A 64 15.30 12.89 1.73
C GLY A 64 14.21 13.98 1.59
N PRO A 65 12.94 13.58 1.37
CA PRO A 65 12.48 12.20 1.26
C PRO A 65 12.86 11.54 -0.08
N ASP A 66 12.93 12.33 -1.14
CA ASP A 66 13.41 11.90 -2.45
C ASP A 66 14.86 12.38 -2.57
N ASN A 67 15.81 11.50 -2.88
CA ASN A 67 17.26 11.79 -2.95
C ASN A 67 17.67 12.84 -4.02
N THR A 68 16.73 13.66 -4.47
CA THR A 68 16.89 14.77 -5.41
C THR A 68 17.45 16.00 -4.70
N ASN A 69 18.50 16.62 -5.25
CA ASN A 69 19.04 17.89 -4.76
C ASN A 69 18.13 19.08 -5.18
N ALA A 70 16.92 19.12 -4.64
CA ALA A 70 15.89 20.06 -5.01
C ALA A 70 15.99 21.38 -4.22
N PHE A 71 15.17 22.36 -4.60
CA PHE A 71 14.94 23.54 -3.79
C PHE A 71 13.92 23.22 -2.70
N VAL A 72 14.25 23.54 -1.44
CA VAL A 72 13.40 23.28 -0.28
C VAL A 72 13.08 24.57 0.46
N ASN A 73 11.91 24.62 1.10
CA ASN A 73 11.49 25.71 1.96
C ASN A 73 11.45 25.22 3.41
N THR A 74 12.63 24.87 3.92
CA THR A 74 12.81 24.40 5.28
C THR A 74 13.11 25.61 6.16
N LYS A 75 12.35 25.79 7.24
CA LYS A 75 12.65 26.84 8.21
C LYS A 75 13.78 26.34 9.10
N TYR A 76 14.78 27.18 9.33
CA TYR A 76 15.91 26.81 10.17
C TYR A 76 16.50 28.03 10.86
N LYS A 77 17.21 27.78 11.95
CA LYS A 77 18.05 28.75 12.65
C LYS A 77 19.35 28.08 13.06
N ILE A 78 20.48 28.62 12.64
CA ILE A 78 21.83 28.19 13.04
C ILE A 78 22.44 29.31 13.88
N TYR A 79 22.93 28.98 15.07
CA TYR A 79 23.57 29.95 15.96
C TYR A 79 24.65 29.28 16.83
N ALA A 80 25.68 30.04 17.20
CA ALA A 80 26.76 29.57 18.06
C ALA A 80 26.57 30.04 19.50
N ALA A 81 26.94 29.20 20.47
CA ALA A 81 26.94 29.57 21.88
C ALA A 81 28.35 29.90 22.38
N LYS A 82 28.52 31.11 22.91
CA LYS A 82 29.77 31.62 23.49
C LYS A 82 29.62 31.88 24.97
N LYS A 83 30.45 31.23 25.79
CA LYS A 83 30.44 31.38 27.24
C LYS A 83 31.36 32.53 27.66
N HIS A 84 30.82 33.50 28.40
CA HIS A 84 31.55 34.60 29.05
C HIS A 84 31.16 34.65 30.53
N ASN A 85 32.13 34.58 31.45
CA ASN A 85 31.93 34.71 32.90
C ASN A 85 30.68 33.98 33.44
N HIS A 86 30.51 32.71 33.04
CA HIS A 86 29.41 31.81 33.43
C HIS A 86 28.05 32.03 32.74
N GLN A 87 27.93 33.00 31.84
CA GLN A 87 26.73 33.23 31.04
C GLN A 87 26.97 32.87 29.56
N PHE A 88 25.96 32.31 28.88
CA PHE A 88 26.02 32.07 27.44
C PHE A 88 25.46 33.27 26.67
N THR A 89 26.20 33.68 25.66
CA THR A 89 25.78 34.62 24.62
C THR A 89 25.64 33.84 23.31
N TYR A 90 24.66 34.21 22.49
CA TYR A 90 24.37 33.51 21.24
C TYR A 90 24.70 34.41 20.05
N VAL A 91 25.40 33.85 19.06
CA VAL A 91 25.73 34.52 17.81
C VAL A 91 24.91 33.87 16.70
N ASP A 92 23.93 34.60 16.17
CA ASP A 92 23.13 34.12 15.04
C ASP A 92 24.01 34.04 13.78
N ILE A 93 24.01 32.87 13.13
CA ILE A 93 24.82 32.58 11.94
C ILE A 93 23.96 32.64 10.68
N ALA A 94 22.86 31.88 10.70
CA ALA A 94 21.95 31.77 9.56
C ALA A 94 20.52 31.58 10.04
N LYS A 95 19.56 32.11 9.29
CA LYS A 95 18.13 31.90 9.53
C LYS A 95 17.41 31.84 8.19
N SER A 96 16.46 30.91 8.07
CA SER A 96 15.63 30.78 6.87
C SER A 96 14.93 32.08 6.53
N THR A 97 14.96 32.48 5.25
CA THR A 97 14.39 33.75 4.77
C THR A 97 13.03 33.61 4.07
N TYR A 98 12.32 32.50 4.29
CA TYR A 98 11.11 32.09 3.54
C TYR A 98 11.33 31.92 2.03
N LYS A 99 12.57 32.01 1.56
CA LYS A 99 12.96 31.73 0.18
C LYS A 99 13.30 30.26 0.03
N PHE A 100 13.09 29.74 -1.17
CA PHE A 100 13.57 28.42 -1.56
C PHE A 100 15.10 28.40 -1.61
N GLU A 101 15.72 27.44 -0.93
CA GLU A 101 17.17 27.28 -0.85
C GLU A 101 17.60 25.91 -1.39
N LYS A 102 18.84 25.80 -1.87
CA LYS A 102 19.37 24.51 -2.33
C LYS A 102 19.49 23.57 -1.15
N GLN A 103 18.90 22.38 -1.28
CA GLN A 103 18.92 21.34 -0.26
C GLN A 103 20.33 20.97 0.24
N SER A 104 21.36 21.09 -0.62
CA SER A 104 22.75 20.81 -0.27
C SER A 104 23.47 21.88 0.56
N GLU A 105 23.01 23.14 0.53
CA GLU A 105 23.74 24.32 1.02
C GLU A 105 22.80 25.37 1.66
N MET A 106 21.83 24.92 2.47
CA MET A 106 20.88 25.84 3.11
C MET A 106 21.58 26.70 4.16
N GLY A 107 21.31 28.00 4.14
CA GLY A 107 21.88 28.95 5.10
C GLY A 107 23.38 29.09 5.00
N PHE A 108 23.97 28.81 3.84
CA PHE A 108 25.40 28.95 3.60
C PHE A 108 25.88 30.35 4.00
N SER A 109 26.52 30.41 5.16
CA SER A 109 26.86 31.65 5.83
C SER A 109 28.32 31.64 6.25
N PHE A 110 28.92 32.82 6.14
CA PHE A 110 30.30 33.08 6.51
C PHE A 110 30.34 33.79 7.85
N VAL A 111 31.21 33.33 8.76
CA VAL A 111 31.46 33.97 10.04
C VAL A 111 32.95 33.93 10.38
N SER A 112 33.44 34.90 11.16
CA SER A 112 34.80 34.87 11.69
C SER A 112 34.91 33.86 12.84
N LEU A 113 35.89 32.97 12.81
CA LEU A 113 36.07 31.94 13.83
C LEU A 113 36.15 32.52 15.26
N ASP A 114 36.86 33.63 15.45
CA ASP A 114 37.06 34.25 16.76
C ASP A 114 35.76 34.80 17.37
N SER A 115 34.75 35.08 16.52
CA SER A 115 33.44 35.56 16.97
C SER A 115 32.58 34.45 17.59
N VAL A 116 32.73 33.20 17.13
CA VAL A 116 31.87 32.06 17.50
C VAL A 116 32.53 31.05 18.44
N VAL A 117 33.87 31.03 18.50
CA VAL A 117 34.62 30.10 19.35
C VAL A 117 34.72 30.60 20.80
N GLN A 118 34.64 29.66 21.73
CA GLN A 118 34.79 29.90 23.16
C GLN A 118 36.25 30.11 23.57
N VAL A 119 36.46 30.69 24.75
CA VAL A 119 37.82 30.99 25.25
C VAL A 119 38.65 29.69 25.38
N ASP A 120 38.02 28.62 25.85
CA ASP A 120 38.57 27.27 26.01
C ASP A 120 38.80 26.52 24.67
N GLY A 121 38.47 27.12 23.53
CA GLY A 121 38.68 26.53 22.21
C GLY A 121 37.55 25.60 21.76
N LEU A 122 36.40 25.60 22.44
CA LEU A 122 35.22 24.88 22.00
C LEU A 122 34.40 25.70 21.00
N LEU A 123 33.92 25.05 19.94
CA LEU A 123 32.85 25.59 19.09
C LEU A 123 31.56 24.84 19.38
N ARG A 124 30.53 25.54 19.84
CA ARG A 124 29.19 24.97 20.07
C ARG A 124 28.20 25.58 19.10
N LEU A 125 27.69 24.76 18.20
CA LEU A 125 26.66 25.14 17.24
C LEU A 125 25.33 24.52 17.64
N HIS A 126 24.28 25.32 17.48
CA HIS A 126 22.91 24.91 17.65
C HIS A 126 22.20 25.09 16.32
N CYS A 127 21.43 24.08 15.92
CA CYS A 127 20.58 24.12 14.75
C CYS A 127 19.16 23.77 15.17
N GLU A 128 18.23 24.67 14.90
CA GLU A 128 16.80 24.42 15.03
C GLU A 128 16.22 24.33 13.62
N VAL A 129 15.42 23.31 13.37
CA VAL A 129 14.78 23.08 12.07
C VAL A 129 13.29 22.91 12.28
N GLU A 130 12.51 23.66 11.54
CA GLU A 130 11.07 23.53 11.40
C GLU A 130 10.74 23.16 9.95
N PHE A 131 10.10 22.02 9.77
CA PHE A 131 9.69 21.55 8.46
C PHE A 131 8.22 21.18 8.48
N ASP A 132 7.49 21.66 7.46
CA ASP A 132 6.11 21.29 7.26
C ASP A 132 6.08 19.95 6.53
N CYS A 133 5.58 18.91 7.17
CA CYS A 133 5.48 17.61 6.51
C CYS A 133 4.38 17.66 5.44
N TYR A 134 4.81 17.66 4.18
CA TYR A 134 3.95 17.39 3.03
C TYR A 134 4.03 15.90 2.70
N SER A 135 3.34 15.05 3.47
CA SER A 135 2.90 13.77 2.88
C SER A 135 1.84 14.13 1.85
N LEU A 136 2.22 14.24 0.58
CA LEU A 136 1.31 14.64 -0.50
C LEU A 136 0.08 13.73 -0.54
N THR A 137 0.28 12.42 -0.36
CA THR A 137 -0.78 11.41 -0.39
C THR A 137 -1.70 11.48 0.82
N ASP A 138 -1.17 11.53 2.04
CA ASP A 138 -2.00 11.54 3.26
C ASP A 138 -2.76 12.86 3.42
N ASN A 139 -2.14 13.98 3.01
CA ASN A 139 -2.81 15.28 3.03
C ASN A 139 -3.91 15.37 1.97
N LEU A 140 -3.73 14.77 0.79
CA LEU A 140 -4.77 14.77 -0.25
C LEU A 140 -5.96 13.91 0.16
N GLN A 141 -5.75 12.67 0.60
CA GLN A 141 -6.84 11.81 1.10
C GLN A 141 -7.59 12.49 2.25
N GLY A 142 -6.87 13.07 3.22
CA GLY A 142 -7.46 13.80 4.33
C GLY A 142 -8.23 15.06 3.89
N ALA A 143 -7.76 15.77 2.86
CA ALA A 143 -8.44 16.93 2.30
C ALA A 143 -9.74 16.54 1.57
N TYR A 144 -9.70 15.50 0.73
CA TYR A 144 -10.89 14.99 0.05
C TYR A 144 -11.91 14.44 1.04
N ARG A 145 -11.47 13.71 2.08
CA ARG A 145 -12.37 13.27 3.16
C ARG A 145 -13.10 14.45 3.81
N LYS A 146 -12.37 15.51 4.16
CA LYS A 146 -12.96 16.74 4.70
C LYS A 146 -13.91 17.44 3.72
N MET A 147 -13.65 17.35 2.41
CA MET A 147 -14.54 17.91 1.39
C MET A 147 -15.92 17.23 1.43
N LEU A 148 -15.95 15.90 1.62
CA LEU A 148 -17.18 15.13 1.81
C LEU A 148 -17.84 15.45 3.16
N GLU A 149 -17.09 15.36 4.26
CA GLU A 149 -17.61 15.55 5.64
C GLU A 149 -18.16 16.95 5.89
N ASN A 150 -17.49 17.99 5.36
CA ASN A 150 -17.92 19.38 5.51
C ASN A 150 -18.87 19.83 4.39
N GLU A 151 -19.27 18.93 3.49
CA GLU A 151 -20.14 19.22 2.34
C GLU A 151 -19.66 20.41 1.47
N THR A 152 -18.35 20.57 1.35
CA THR A 152 -17.74 21.79 0.80
C THR A 152 -17.91 21.84 -0.72
N PHE A 153 -18.74 22.78 -1.22
CA PHE A 153 -19.07 22.92 -2.66
C PHE A 153 -19.79 21.71 -3.28
N THR A 154 -20.57 20.97 -2.50
CA THR A 154 -21.39 19.87 -3.02
C THR A 154 -22.45 20.36 -4.02
N ASP A 155 -22.63 19.61 -5.11
CA ASP A 155 -23.50 19.95 -6.25
C ASP A 155 -24.45 18.79 -6.65
N PHE A 156 -24.51 17.75 -5.81
CA PHE A 156 -25.35 16.58 -5.99
C PHE A 156 -25.81 15.97 -4.66
N VAL A 157 -26.98 15.34 -4.68
CA VAL A 157 -27.59 14.73 -3.48
C VAL A 157 -27.92 13.26 -3.73
N ILE A 158 -27.47 12.39 -2.83
CA ILE A 158 -27.88 10.98 -2.79
C ILE A 158 -28.85 10.81 -1.63
N LYS A 159 -30.07 10.34 -1.92
CA LYS A 159 -31.06 9.95 -0.92
C LYS A 159 -31.02 8.44 -0.75
N VAL A 160 -30.75 7.96 0.46
CA VAL A 160 -30.69 6.53 0.79
C VAL A 160 -31.48 6.30 2.07
N ASP A 161 -32.52 5.48 1.98
CA ASP A 161 -33.48 5.27 3.07
C ASP A 161 -33.98 6.62 3.66
N HIS A 162 -33.71 6.90 4.94
CA HIS A 162 -34.07 8.15 5.63
C HIS A 162 -32.92 9.19 5.66
N GLU A 163 -31.82 8.90 4.97
CA GLU A 163 -30.64 9.76 4.94
C GLU A 163 -30.47 10.53 3.63
N ILE A 164 -29.87 11.70 3.76
CA ILE A 164 -29.51 12.58 2.65
C ILE A 164 -28.01 12.83 2.73
N ILE A 165 -27.29 12.43 1.69
CA ILE A 165 -25.84 12.57 1.59
C ILE A 165 -25.51 13.52 0.43
N LYS A 166 -24.89 14.66 0.74
CA LYS A 166 -24.42 15.59 -0.29
C LYS A 166 -23.04 15.18 -0.81
N THR A 167 -22.81 15.33 -2.10
CA THR A 167 -21.58 14.89 -2.78
C THR A 167 -21.33 15.70 -4.05
N HIS A 168 -20.31 15.32 -4.82
CA HIS A 168 -19.83 16.03 -6.00
C HIS A 168 -20.02 15.19 -7.27
N ARG A 169 -20.67 15.75 -8.30
CA ARG A 169 -20.88 15.10 -9.60
C ARG A 169 -19.57 14.65 -10.22
N CYS A 170 -18.54 15.49 -10.18
CA CYS A 170 -17.24 15.19 -10.76
C CYS A 170 -16.55 13.99 -10.08
N VAL A 171 -16.64 13.88 -8.75
CA VAL A 171 -16.07 12.76 -8.00
C VAL A 171 -16.82 11.47 -8.29
N LEU A 172 -18.16 11.53 -8.35
CA LEU A 172 -19.00 10.39 -8.72
C LEU A 172 -18.71 9.89 -10.15
N ALA A 173 -18.70 10.80 -11.13
CA ALA A 173 -18.45 10.48 -12.54
C ALA A 173 -17.07 9.87 -12.77
N GLN A 174 -16.05 10.41 -12.11
CA GLN A 174 -14.67 9.93 -12.24
C GLN A 174 -14.48 8.50 -11.73
N ASN A 175 -15.29 8.08 -10.75
CA ASN A 175 -15.13 6.80 -10.06
C ASN A 175 -16.17 5.74 -10.45
N SER A 176 -17.18 6.11 -11.24
CA SER A 176 -18.26 5.22 -11.67
C SER A 176 -18.76 5.61 -13.05
N VAL A 177 -18.65 4.67 -13.99
CA VAL A 177 -19.16 4.84 -15.36
C VAL A 177 -20.68 4.98 -15.36
N VAL A 178 -21.38 4.37 -14.40
CA VAL A 178 -22.83 4.51 -14.23
C VAL A 178 -23.20 5.95 -13.87
N PHE A 179 -22.51 6.56 -12.90
CA PHE A 179 -22.72 7.97 -12.56
C PHE A 179 -22.29 8.90 -13.71
N GLN A 180 -21.20 8.58 -14.40
CA GLN A 180 -20.78 9.34 -15.58
C GLN A 180 -21.89 9.37 -16.66
N ARG A 181 -22.39 8.19 -17.06
CA ARG A 181 -23.49 8.07 -18.03
C ARG A 181 -24.75 8.79 -17.54
N MET A 182 -25.06 8.68 -16.25
CA MET A 182 -26.19 9.38 -15.62
C MET A 182 -26.11 10.90 -15.80
N PHE A 183 -24.91 11.50 -15.69
CA PHE A 183 -24.74 12.95 -15.81
C PHE A 183 -24.54 13.46 -17.23
N GLU A 184 -23.94 12.65 -18.12
CA GLU A 184 -23.74 12.99 -19.53
C GLU A 184 -25.06 13.00 -20.32
N GLN A 185 -26.03 12.18 -19.90
CA GLN A 185 -27.35 12.12 -20.52
C GLN A 185 -28.24 13.25 -19.99
N SER A 186 -28.26 14.38 -20.70
CA SER A 186 -29.06 15.57 -20.37
C SER A 186 -30.58 15.33 -20.27
N LEU A 187 -31.08 14.16 -20.70
CA LEU A 187 -32.47 13.74 -20.63
C LEU A 187 -32.83 12.96 -19.36
N MET A 188 -31.85 12.61 -18.50
CA MET A 188 -32.11 11.88 -17.25
C MET A 188 -32.57 12.84 -16.15
N ALA A 189 -33.61 12.45 -15.41
CA ALA A 189 -34.23 13.29 -14.39
C ALA A 189 -33.25 13.60 -13.24
N GLU A 190 -32.34 12.69 -12.94
CA GLU A 190 -31.31 12.79 -11.90
C GLU A 190 -30.29 13.90 -12.24
N ALA A 191 -29.87 14.00 -13.50
CA ALA A 191 -28.94 15.04 -13.96
C ALA A 191 -29.56 16.44 -13.87
N GLN A 192 -30.86 16.54 -14.18
CA GLN A 192 -31.62 17.78 -14.13
C GLN A 192 -32.02 18.19 -12.71
N LYS A 193 -32.44 17.24 -11.86
CA LYS A 193 -32.83 17.50 -10.47
C LYS A 193 -31.64 17.67 -9.52
N GLY A 194 -30.48 17.13 -9.88
CA GLY A 194 -29.30 17.14 -9.01
C GLY A 194 -29.41 16.20 -7.82
N GLU A 195 -30.26 15.18 -7.92
CA GLU A 195 -30.42 14.17 -6.88
C GLU A 195 -30.70 12.78 -7.46
N VAL A 196 -30.30 11.73 -6.72
CA VAL A 196 -30.63 10.33 -7.01
C VAL A 196 -31.14 9.64 -5.75
N ILE A 197 -32.08 8.71 -5.93
CA ILE A 197 -32.59 7.85 -4.85
C ILE A 197 -31.97 6.46 -4.99
N ILE A 198 -31.31 5.98 -3.95
CA ILE A 198 -30.77 4.63 -3.84
C ILE A 198 -31.61 3.88 -2.81
N SER A 199 -32.52 3.02 -3.27
CA SER A 199 -33.48 2.31 -2.42
C SER A 199 -33.07 0.87 -2.08
N ASP A 200 -32.02 0.35 -2.72
CA ASP A 200 -31.58 -1.05 -2.66
C ASP A 200 -30.20 -1.21 -2.01
N ALA A 201 -29.76 -0.23 -1.22
CA ALA A 201 -28.53 -0.29 -0.43
C ALA A 201 -28.73 0.40 0.94
N SER A 202 -27.98 -0.05 1.95
CA SER A 202 -27.98 0.62 3.26
C SER A 202 -27.16 1.91 3.23
N PRO A 203 -27.43 2.88 4.11
CA PRO A 203 -26.63 4.10 4.21
C PRO A 203 -25.14 3.83 4.45
N GLU A 204 -24.79 2.80 5.23
CA GLU A 204 -23.41 2.38 5.50
C GLU A 204 -22.70 1.94 4.22
N CYS A 205 -23.37 1.18 3.35
CA CYS A 205 -22.83 0.73 2.08
C CYS A 205 -22.58 1.92 1.12
N VAL A 206 -23.52 2.87 1.08
CA VAL A 206 -23.37 4.11 0.27
C VAL A 206 -22.22 4.95 0.81
N ARG A 207 -22.11 5.13 2.13
CA ARG A 207 -20.98 5.85 2.76
C ARG A 207 -19.65 5.16 2.51
N ALA A 208 -19.59 3.82 2.52
CA ALA A 208 -18.37 3.08 2.21
C ALA A 208 -17.94 3.31 0.75
N MET A 209 -18.88 3.27 -0.20
CA MET A 209 -18.61 3.59 -1.61
C MET A 209 -18.12 5.03 -1.78
N LEU A 210 -18.77 6.00 -1.13
CA LEU A 210 -18.34 7.40 -1.18
C LEU A 210 -16.99 7.60 -0.51
N GLY A 211 -16.74 7.03 0.68
CA GLY A 211 -15.44 7.07 1.33
C GLY A 211 -14.34 6.57 0.40
N PHE A 212 -14.59 5.46 -0.30
CA PHE A 212 -13.69 4.94 -1.32
C PHE A 212 -13.46 5.90 -2.48
N PHE A 213 -14.48 6.61 -2.98
CA PHE A 213 -14.31 7.58 -4.07
C PHE A 213 -13.42 8.77 -3.71
N TYR A 214 -13.46 9.20 -2.44
CA TYR A 214 -12.71 10.37 -1.98
C TYR A 214 -11.32 10.02 -1.47
N THR A 215 -11.12 8.81 -0.92
CA THR A 215 -9.84 8.46 -0.27
C THR A 215 -9.16 7.24 -0.86
N GLY A 216 -9.83 6.45 -1.70
CA GLY A 216 -9.31 5.18 -2.22
C GLY A 216 -9.22 4.06 -1.17
N GLU A 217 -9.82 4.26 0.01
CA GLU A 217 -9.72 3.37 1.16
C GLU A 217 -11.10 3.11 1.77
N ILE A 218 -11.21 1.99 2.48
CA ILE A 218 -12.41 1.66 3.26
C ILE A 218 -11.97 1.34 4.68
N ASN A 219 -12.80 1.75 5.63
CA ASN A 219 -12.61 1.38 7.02
C ASN A 219 -12.80 -0.14 7.21
N ASP A 220 -11.83 -0.81 7.82
CA ASP A 220 -11.85 -2.27 8.01
C ASP A 220 -13.10 -2.76 8.76
N ALA A 221 -13.61 -2.01 9.75
CA ALA A 221 -14.81 -2.39 10.48
C ALA A 221 -16.09 -2.29 9.61
N LEU A 222 -16.14 -1.32 8.69
CA LEU A 222 -17.21 -1.24 7.69
C LEU A 222 -17.13 -2.42 6.71
N MET A 223 -15.92 -2.76 6.25
CA MET A 223 -15.72 -3.92 5.40
C MET A 223 -16.17 -5.21 6.11
N GLU A 224 -15.73 -5.43 7.36
CA GLU A 224 -16.11 -6.59 8.17
C GLU A 224 -17.61 -6.74 8.36
N SER A 225 -18.32 -5.63 8.60
CA SER A 225 -19.73 -5.66 8.94
C SER A 225 -20.66 -5.65 7.71
N HIS A 226 -20.22 -5.09 6.57
CA HIS A 226 -21.09 -4.79 5.43
C HIS A 226 -20.55 -5.23 4.06
N VAL A 227 -19.52 -6.10 3.99
CA VAL A 227 -18.88 -6.47 2.70
C VAL A 227 -19.88 -6.89 1.62
N GLU A 228 -20.96 -7.58 1.98
CA GLU A 228 -21.96 -8.07 1.02
C GLU A 228 -22.73 -6.93 0.33
N GLY A 229 -23.16 -5.94 1.11
CA GLY A 229 -23.85 -4.77 0.59
C GLY A 229 -22.89 -3.82 -0.13
N ILE A 230 -21.64 -3.71 0.34
CA ILE A 230 -20.59 -2.95 -0.34
C ILE A 230 -20.26 -3.59 -1.71
N PHE A 231 -20.20 -4.92 -1.79
CA PHE A 231 -19.99 -5.65 -3.03
C PHE A 231 -21.16 -5.44 -4.01
N ALA A 232 -22.39 -5.50 -3.52
CA ALA A 232 -23.59 -5.27 -4.32
C ALA A 232 -23.63 -3.87 -4.92
N ILE A 233 -23.41 -2.82 -4.12
CA ILE A 233 -23.40 -1.44 -4.61
C ILE A 233 -22.21 -1.18 -5.55
N ALA A 234 -21.05 -1.76 -5.27
CA ALA A 234 -19.88 -1.65 -6.14
C ALA A 234 -20.13 -2.26 -7.51
N HIS A 235 -20.81 -3.41 -7.58
CA HIS A 235 -21.21 -4.01 -8.84
C HIS A 235 -22.24 -3.15 -9.58
N LYS A 236 -23.30 -2.71 -8.89
CA LYS A 236 -24.38 -1.89 -9.46
C LYS A 236 -23.86 -0.59 -10.10
N TYR A 237 -22.88 0.06 -9.46
CA TYR A 237 -22.29 1.31 -9.95
C TYR A 237 -20.98 1.11 -10.74
N GLU A 238 -20.66 -0.13 -11.13
CA GLU A 238 -19.46 -0.49 -11.92
C GLU A 238 -18.12 -0.01 -11.30
N VAL A 239 -18.01 -0.02 -9.97
CA VAL A 239 -16.79 0.38 -9.24
C VAL A 239 -15.86 -0.82 -9.10
N MET A 240 -15.17 -1.19 -10.18
CA MET A 240 -14.41 -2.45 -10.27
C MET A 240 -13.35 -2.61 -9.18
N LYS A 241 -12.62 -1.55 -8.83
CA LYS A 241 -11.61 -1.60 -7.76
C LYS A 241 -12.22 -1.93 -6.40
N LEU A 242 -13.35 -1.31 -6.08
CA LEU A 242 -14.09 -1.56 -4.84
C LEU A 242 -14.66 -2.98 -4.80
N LYS A 243 -15.24 -3.44 -5.92
CA LYS A 243 -15.71 -4.80 -6.09
C LYS A 243 -14.59 -5.81 -5.82
N TYR A 244 -13.42 -5.60 -6.42
CA TYR A 244 -12.25 -6.47 -6.25
C TYR A 244 -11.74 -6.50 -4.79
N MET A 245 -11.70 -5.35 -4.11
CA MET A 245 -11.33 -5.33 -2.69
C MET A 245 -12.29 -6.14 -1.82
N CYS A 246 -13.60 -6.08 -2.09
CA CYS A 246 -14.58 -6.89 -1.40
C CYS A 246 -14.38 -8.39 -1.68
N GLU A 247 -14.08 -8.77 -2.92
CA GLU A 247 -13.77 -10.17 -3.29
C GLU A 247 -12.56 -10.70 -2.52
N ARG A 248 -11.48 -9.92 -2.44
CA ARG A 248 -10.29 -10.29 -1.67
C ARG A 248 -10.59 -10.42 -0.19
N PHE A 249 -11.36 -9.47 0.35
CA PHE A 249 -11.75 -9.52 1.75
C PHE A 249 -12.57 -10.78 2.05
N MET A 250 -13.60 -11.07 1.24
CA MET A 250 -14.40 -12.29 1.36
C MET A 250 -13.50 -13.52 1.25
N ALA A 251 -12.62 -13.60 0.25
CA ALA A 251 -11.66 -14.69 0.06
C ALA A 251 -10.83 -14.97 1.32
N SER A 252 -10.28 -13.92 1.95
CA SER A 252 -9.47 -14.03 3.16
C SER A 252 -10.23 -14.55 4.39
N LYS A 253 -11.56 -14.52 4.34
CA LYS A 253 -12.45 -14.94 5.44
C LYS A 253 -13.24 -16.21 5.10
N ILE A 254 -12.99 -16.86 3.95
CA ILE A 254 -13.71 -18.08 3.58
C ILE A 254 -13.42 -19.20 4.58
N ASP A 255 -14.49 -19.77 5.13
CA ASP A 255 -14.47 -20.98 5.94
C ASP A 255 -15.61 -21.94 5.52
N SER A 256 -15.63 -23.13 6.11
CA SER A 256 -16.64 -24.15 5.81
C SER A 256 -18.08 -23.72 6.16
N GLY A 257 -18.27 -22.71 7.01
CA GLY A 257 -19.57 -22.19 7.38
C GLY A 257 -20.09 -21.09 6.45
N ASN A 258 -19.20 -20.34 5.77
CA ASN A 258 -19.57 -19.17 4.98
C ASN A 258 -19.31 -19.30 3.47
N ILE A 259 -18.60 -20.34 3.01
CA ILE A 259 -18.26 -20.53 1.60
C ILE A 259 -19.48 -20.49 0.68
N VAL A 260 -20.57 -21.19 1.03
CA VAL A 260 -21.81 -21.23 0.23
C VAL A 260 -22.43 -19.84 0.15
N LYS A 261 -22.45 -19.09 1.26
CA LYS A 261 -23.00 -17.73 1.31
C LYS A 261 -22.26 -16.80 0.36
N TYR A 262 -20.93 -16.76 0.45
CA TYR A 262 -20.13 -15.89 -0.42
C TYR A 262 -20.17 -16.31 -1.88
N CYS A 263 -20.21 -17.62 -2.17
CA CYS A 263 -20.37 -18.09 -3.55
C CYS A 263 -21.70 -17.64 -4.15
N ASN A 264 -22.79 -17.73 -3.40
CA ASN A 264 -24.10 -17.26 -3.86
C ASN A 264 -24.07 -15.77 -4.18
N ILE A 265 -23.46 -14.96 -3.31
CA ILE A 265 -23.34 -13.50 -3.51
C ILE A 265 -22.52 -13.21 -4.78
N ILE A 266 -21.37 -13.84 -4.94
CA ILE A 266 -20.48 -13.58 -6.08
C ILE A 266 -21.08 -14.08 -7.40
N SER A 267 -21.83 -15.18 -7.35
CA SER A 267 -22.63 -15.68 -8.47
C SER A 267 -23.71 -14.70 -8.91
N VAL A 268 -24.45 -14.11 -7.96
CA VAL A 268 -25.52 -13.13 -8.24
C VAL A 268 -24.99 -11.87 -8.93
N TYR A 269 -23.83 -11.36 -8.49
CA TYR A 269 -23.25 -10.13 -9.02
C TYR A 269 -22.16 -10.38 -10.08
N GLY A 270 -22.23 -11.54 -10.74
CA GLY A 270 -21.52 -11.82 -11.99
C GLY A 270 -20.00 -11.67 -11.90
N ALA A 271 -19.36 -12.23 -10.86
CA ALA A 271 -17.90 -12.43 -10.88
C ALA A 271 -17.47 -13.89 -11.10
N PRO A 272 -17.98 -14.62 -12.12
CA PRO A 272 -17.34 -15.86 -12.51
C PRO A 272 -16.02 -15.52 -13.23
N ILE A 273 -14.91 -16.10 -12.78
CA ILE A 273 -13.80 -16.33 -13.70
C ILE A 273 -14.15 -17.58 -14.51
N LEU A 274 -13.88 -17.47 -15.81
CA LEU A 274 -13.94 -18.54 -16.78
C LEU A 274 -12.55 -19.21 -16.78
N GLU A 275 -12.48 -20.45 -16.30
CA GLU A 275 -11.33 -21.29 -16.58
C GLU A 275 -11.52 -21.92 -17.95
N LYS A 276 -10.62 -21.62 -18.90
CA LYS A 276 -10.61 -22.35 -20.18
C LYS A 276 -9.66 -23.53 -20.04
N VAL A 277 -10.22 -24.74 -20.01
CA VAL A 277 -9.48 -26.00 -19.98
C VAL A 277 -9.57 -26.64 -21.37
N GLY A 278 -8.52 -26.50 -22.19
CA GLY A 278 -8.59 -26.87 -23.60
C GLY A 278 -9.60 -26.00 -24.37
N ASP A 279 -10.70 -26.60 -24.83
CA ASP A 279 -11.84 -25.90 -25.47
C ASP A 279 -13.05 -25.72 -24.55
N GLU A 280 -13.02 -26.25 -23.33
CA GLU A 280 -14.13 -26.13 -22.38
C GLU A 280 -13.98 -24.94 -21.44
N ILE A 281 -15.10 -24.34 -21.07
CA ILE A 281 -15.16 -23.21 -20.13
C ILE A 281 -15.82 -23.67 -18.82
N ILE A 282 -15.05 -23.68 -17.74
CA ILE A 282 -15.49 -24.00 -16.39
C ILE A 282 -15.63 -22.70 -15.59
N LYS A 283 -16.83 -22.41 -15.08
CA LYS A 283 -17.09 -21.20 -14.28
C LYS A 283 -16.78 -21.46 -12.81
N THR A 284 -16.00 -20.58 -12.19
CA THR A 284 -15.69 -20.65 -10.76
C THR A 284 -15.46 -19.27 -10.14
N HIS A 285 -15.28 -19.24 -8.81
CA HIS A 285 -15.11 -18.02 -8.03
C HIS A 285 -13.63 -17.81 -7.68
N ARG A 286 -13.08 -16.63 -8.00
CA ARG A 286 -11.68 -16.25 -7.66
C ARG A 286 -11.35 -16.44 -6.19
N CYS A 287 -12.30 -16.05 -5.34
CA CYS A 287 -12.12 -16.10 -3.90
C CYS A 287 -11.92 -17.53 -3.38
N VAL A 288 -12.62 -18.50 -3.99
CA VAL A 288 -12.50 -19.92 -3.65
C VAL A 288 -11.14 -20.43 -4.10
N LEU A 289 -10.74 -20.14 -5.34
CA LEU A 289 -9.41 -20.50 -5.84
C LEU A 289 -8.28 -19.93 -4.96
N ALA A 290 -8.35 -18.64 -4.64
CA ALA A 290 -7.34 -17.94 -3.82
C ALA A 290 -7.27 -18.46 -2.38
N GLN A 291 -8.37 -19.00 -1.85
CA GLN A 291 -8.40 -19.56 -0.50
C GLN A 291 -7.67 -20.90 -0.41
N TYR A 292 -7.75 -21.72 -1.45
CA TYR A 292 -7.18 -23.07 -1.46
C TYR A 292 -5.83 -23.18 -2.18
N SER A 293 -5.39 -22.13 -2.86
CA SER A 293 -4.15 -22.10 -3.64
C SER A 293 -3.43 -20.75 -3.52
N GLU A 294 -2.20 -20.78 -3.01
CA GLU A 294 -1.33 -19.60 -2.99
C GLU A 294 -0.90 -19.17 -4.40
N VAL A 295 -0.90 -20.08 -5.38
CA VAL A 295 -0.65 -19.74 -6.79
C VAL A 295 -1.78 -18.88 -7.33
N PHE A 296 -3.03 -19.29 -7.16
CA PHE A 296 -4.19 -18.49 -7.59
C PHE A 296 -4.27 -17.16 -6.85
N LYS A 297 -3.99 -17.15 -5.55
CA LYS A 297 -3.93 -15.92 -4.76
C LYS A 297 -2.91 -14.93 -5.31
N ARG A 298 -1.68 -15.38 -5.59
CA ARG A 298 -0.63 -14.56 -6.23
C ARG A 298 -1.03 -14.10 -7.63
N MET A 299 -1.66 -14.99 -8.41
CA MET A 299 -2.14 -14.71 -9.76
C MET A 299 -3.18 -13.58 -9.79
N PHE A 300 -4.05 -13.51 -8.77
CA PHE A 300 -5.07 -12.47 -8.68
C PHE A 300 -4.56 -11.21 -7.99
N ASP A 301 -3.67 -11.31 -7.00
CA ASP A 301 -3.17 -10.16 -6.22
C ASP A 301 -2.36 -9.14 -7.05
N GLN A 302 -1.72 -9.57 -8.16
CA GLN A 302 -0.91 -8.69 -8.99
C GLN A 302 -1.73 -8.04 -10.10
N SER A 303 -2.00 -6.73 -9.97
CA SER A 303 -2.73 -5.91 -10.96
C SER A 303 -2.07 -5.82 -12.35
N LEU A 304 -0.88 -6.41 -12.52
CA LEU A 304 -0.11 -6.48 -13.77
C LEU A 304 -0.32 -7.79 -14.54
N MET A 305 -1.02 -8.79 -13.97
CA MET A 305 -1.27 -10.06 -14.64
C MET A 305 -2.53 -10.00 -15.51
N VAL A 306 -2.47 -10.63 -16.68
CA VAL A 306 -3.54 -10.62 -17.68
C VAL A 306 -4.78 -11.34 -17.14
N GLU A 307 -4.58 -12.36 -16.32
CA GLU A 307 -5.60 -13.18 -15.66
C GLU A 307 -6.40 -12.37 -14.64
N ALA A 308 -5.72 -11.48 -13.88
CA ALA A 308 -6.38 -10.57 -12.94
C ALA A 308 -7.28 -9.55 -13.66
N GLN A 309 -6.83 -9.06 -14.83
CA GLN A 309 -7.54 -8.05 -15.63
C GLN A 309 -8.67 -8.65 -16.49
N LYS A 310 -8.42 -9.78 -17.16
CA LYS A 310 -9.40 -10.46 -18.03
C LYS A 310 -10.38 -11.32 -17.26
N GLY A 311 -9.98 -11.85 -16.10
CA GLY A 311 -10.78 -12.81 -15.37
C GLY A 311 -10.87 -14.16 -16.04
N GLU A 312 -9.78 -14.60 -16.66
CA GLU A 312 -9.67 -15.89 -17.32
C GLU A 312 -8.35 -16.54 -16.91
N VAL A 313 -8.38 -17.82 -16.56
CA VAL A 313 -7.17 -18.62 -16.35
C VAL A 313 -7.17 -19.76 -17.35
N ILE A 314 -6.08 -19.92 -18.09
CA ILE A 314 -5.93 -20.96 -19.10
C ILE A 314 -5.15 -22.12 -18.50
N ILE A 315 -5.78 -23.29 -18.43
CA ILE A 315 -5.17 -24.53 -17.93
C ILE A 315 -5.15 -25.53 -19.10
N SER A 316 -3.99 -25.71 -19.74
CA SER A 316 -3.87 -26.54 -20.96
C SER A 316 -3.18 -27.89 -20.74
N ASP A 317 -2.61 -28.11 -19.57
CA ASP A 317 -1.76 -29.25 -19.22
C ASP A 317 -2.50 -30.31 -18.39
N THR A 318 -3.83 -30.31 -18.42
CA THR A 318 -4.66 -31.26 -17.67
C THR A 318 -6.03 -31.44 -18.32
N SER A 319 -6.70 -32.55 -18.00
CA SER A 319 -8.07 -32.80 -18.44
C SER A 319 -9.10 -31.97 -17.65
N PRO A 320 -10.24 -31.58 -18.27
CA PRO A 320 -11.33 -30.89 -17.58
C PRO A 320 -11.84 -31.63 -16.34
N GLU A 321 -11.81 -32.97 -16.34
CA GLU A 321 -12.26 -33.82 -15.23
C GLU A 321 -11.44 -33.59 -13.96
N CYS A 322 -10.11 -33.47 -14.08
CA CYS A 322 -9.25 -33.21 -12.92
C CYS A 322 -9.53 -31.81 -12.35
N VAL A 323 -9.73 -30.80 -13.21
CA VAL A 323 -10.07 -29.44 -12.77
C VAL A 323 -11.43 -29.43 -12.06
N ARG A 324 -12.43 -30.13 -12.59
CA ARG A 324 -13.74 -30.28 -11.93
C ARG A 324 -13.60 -30.96 -10.56
N ALA A 325 -12.78 -32.00 -10.44
CA ALA A 325 -12.53 -32.67 -9.16
C ALA A 325 -11.82 -31.75 -8.14
N MET A 326 -10.85 -30.94 -8.58
CA MET A 326 -10.20 -29.93 -7.73
C MET A 326 -11.20 -28.86 -7.27
N LEU A 327 -12.08 -28.39 -8.17
CA LEU A 327 -13.12 -27.43 -7.81
C LEU A 327 -14.14 -28.05 -6.85
N GLU A 328 -14.60 -29.27 -7.11
CA GLU A 328 -15.48 -30.00 -6.21
C GLU A 328 -14.89 -30.09 -4.80
N PHE A 329 -13.59 -30.38 -4.70
CA PHE A 329 -12.87 -30.33 -3.44
C PHE A 329 -12.89 -28.95 -2.78
N PHE A 330 -12.69 -27.88 -3.54
CA PHE A 330 -12.74 -26.53 -2.97
C PHE A 330 -14.12 -26.15 -2.43
N TYR A 331 -15.20 -26.56 -3.10
CA TYR A 331 -16.56 -26.22 -2.67
C TYR A 331 -17.08 -27.15 -1.56
N THR A 332 -16.71 -28.43 -1.57
CA THR A 332 -17.32 -29.44 -0.69
C THR A 332 -16.38 -29.96 0.38
N GLY A 333 -15.06 -29.76 0.22
CA GLY A 333 -14.02 -30.38 1.02
C GLY A 333 -13.87 -31.89 0.79
N LYS A 334 -14.54 -32.45 -0.22
CA LYS A 334 -14.55 -33.88 -0.55
C LYS A 334 -14.34 -34.09 -2.05
N ILE A 335 -13.95 -35.31 -2.42
CA ILE A 335 -13.88 -35.77 -3.81
C ILE A 335 -14.57 -37.12 -3.87
N ASP A 336 -15.28 -37.37 -4.96
CA ASP A 336 -15.85 -38.68 -5.28
C ASP A 336 -14.73 -39.73 -5.45
N ASP A 337 -14.86 -40.85 -4.73
CA ASP A 337 -13.94 -41.97 -4.81
C ASP A 337 -13.86 -42.53 -6.24
N ALA A 338 -14.95 -42.48 -7.02
CA ALA A 338 -14.94 -42.93 -8.41
C ALA A 338 -14.06 -42.03 -9.31
N LEU A 339 -14.06 -40.72 -9.08
CA LEU A 339 -13.16 -39.79 -9.78
C LEU A 339 -11.71 -40.01 -9.37
N MET A 340 -11.47 -40.30 -8.08
CA MET A 340 -10.13 -40.64 -7.59
C MET A 340 -9.60 -41.93 -8.23
N GLU A 341 -10.41 -42.98 -8.36
CA GLU A 341 -9.99 -44.24 -8.99
C GLU A 341 -9.50 -44.05 -10.43
N ILE A 342 -10.11 -43.14 -11.19
CA ILE A 342 -9.80 -42.93 -12.61
C ILE A 342 -8.69 -41.87 -12.79
N HIS A 343 -8.75 -40.78 -12.03
CA HIS A 343 -7.99 -39.56 -12.31
C HIS A 343 -6.99 -39.13 -11.23
N VAL A 344 -6.72 -39.95 -10.20
CA VAL A 344 -5.85 -39.56 -9.06
C VAL A 344 -4.51 -38.95 -9.49
N GLU A 345 -3.92 -39.42 -10.59
CA GLU A 345 -2.62 -38.93 -11.09
C GLU A 345 -2.70 -37.50 -11.62
N GLY A 346 -3.75 -37.22 -12.41
CA GLY A 346 -4.00 -35.88 -12.94
C GLY A 346 -4.43 -34.92 -11.83
N ILE A 347 -5.25 -35.39 -10.88
CA ILE A 347 -5.66 -34.61 -9.71
C ILE A 347 -4.45 -34.28 -8.84
N PHE A 348 -3.55 -35.23 -8.60
CA PHE A 348 -2.32 -35.00 -7.85
C PHE A 348 -1.38 -34.02 -8.56
N ALA A 349 -1.22 -34.13 -9.88
CA ALA A 349 -0.39 -33.22 -10.67
C ALA A 349 -0.90 -31.76 -10.60
N ILE A 350 -2.21 -31.53 -10.74
CA ILE A 350 -2.75 -30.17 -10.59
C ILE A 350 -2.72 -29.66 -9.15
N ALA A 351 -2.94 -30.53 -8.16
CA ALA A 351 -2.84 -30.16 -6.76
C ALA A 351 -1.42 -29.71 -6.43
N HIS A 352 -0.40 -30.39 -6.96
CA HIS A 352 0.98 -29.95 -6.85
C HIS A 352 1.23 -28.63 -7.59
N LYS A 353 0.81 -28.53 -8.87
CA LYS A 353 1.03 -27.34 -9.70
C LYS A 353 0.44 -26.06 -9.09
N TYR A 354 -0.75 -26.15 -8.49
CA TYR A 354 -1.44 -25.04 -7.86
C TYR A 354 -1.25 -25.00 -6.33
N GLU A 355 -0.30 -25.75 -5.77
CA GLU A 355 0.07 -25.73 -4.35
C GLU A 355 -1.12 -25.98 -3.39
N VAL A 356 -2.01 -26.91 -3.75
CA VAL A 356 -3.17 -27.33 -2.95
C VAL A 356 -2.77 -28.50 -2.03
N GLU A 357 -2.07 -28.21 -0.94
CA GLU A 357 -1.48 -29.23 -0.05
C GLU A 357 -2.49 -30.24 0.51
N LYS A 358 -3.68 -29.77 0.91
CA LYS A 358 -4.72 -30.67 1.44
C LYS A 358 -5.19 -31.69 0.41
N LEU A 359 -5.32 -31.27 -0.84
CA LEU A 359 -5.71 -32.15 -1.94
C LEU A 359 -4.59 -33.12 -2.29
N LYS A 360 -3.34 -32.63 -2.33
CA LYS A 360 -2.15 -33.45 -2.51
C LYS A 360 -2.10 -34.58 -1.48
N TYR A 361 -2.30 -34.26 -0.21
CA TYR A 361 -2.35 -35.23 0.89
C TYR A 361 -3.47 -36.27 0.75
N ILE A 362 -4.66 -35.86 0.31
CA ILE A 362 -5.78 -36.79 0.05
C ILE A 362 -5.41 -37.77 -1.07
N CYS A 363 -4.84 -37.28 -2.17
CA CYS A 363 -4.37 -38.13 -3.26
C CYS A 363 -3.27 -39.10 -2.83
N GLU A 364 -2.30 -38.66 -2.02
CA GLU A 364 -1.24 -39.53 -1.48
C GLU A 364 -1.82 -40.68 -0.65
N ARG A 365 -2.76 -40.37 0.25
CA ARG A 365 -3.43 -41.39 1.07
C ARG A 365 -4.25 -42.36 0.23
N PHE A 366 -4.93 -41.86 -0.78
CA PHE A 366 -5.71 -42.68 -1.68
C PHE A 366 -4.81 -43.66 -2.45
N MET A 367 -3.74 -43.14 -3.08
CA MET A 367 -2.73 -43.96 -3.76
C MET A 367 -2.15 -45.00 -2.81
N ALA A 368 -1.76 -44.61 -1.59
CA ALA A 368 -1.24 -45.51 -0.56
C ALA A 368 -2.18 -46.68 -0.22
N SER A 369 -3.49 -46.40 -0.15
CA SER A 369 -4.50 -47.39 0.21
C SER A 369 -4.81 -48.40 -0.92
N LYS A 370 -4.43 -48.07 -2.16
CA LYS A 370 -4.73 -48.85 -3.36
C LYS A 370 -3.47 -49.45 -4.01
N ILE A 371 -2.31 -49.40 -3.35
CA ILE A 371 -1.07 -49.96 -3.90
C ILE A 371 -1.21 -51.47 -4.16
N ASP A 372 -0.93 -51.89 -5.38
CA ASP A 372 -0.85 -53.27 -5.81
C ASP A 372 0.37 -53.51 -6.73
N SER A 373 0.53 -54.74 -7.22
CA SER A 373 1.65 -55.10 -8.10
C SER A 373 1.68 -54.33 -9.43
N ASP A 374 0.54 -53.81 -9.87
CA ASP A 374 0.36 -53.25 -11.21
C ASP A 374 0.53 -51.72 -11.19
N ASN A 375 0.25 -51.07 -10.06
CA ASN A 375 0.31 -49.61 -9.93
C ASN A 375 1.51 -49.07 -9.12
N ILE A 376 2.25 -49.94 -8.39
CA ILE A 376 3.34 -49.52 -7.49
C ILE A 376 4.44 -48.72 -8.19
N VAL A 377 4.83 -49.12 -9.40
CA VAL A 377 5.86 -48.42 -10.19
C VAL A 377 5.35 -47.05 -10.65
N LYS A 378 4.07 -46.98 -11.04
CA LYS A 378 3.43 -45.77 -11.55
C LYS A 378 3.30 -44.71 -10.45
N TYR A 379 2.80 -45.10 -9.28
CA TYR A 379 2.67 -44.21 -8.13
C TYR A 379 4.03 -43.76 -7.58
N SER A 380 5.01 -44.67 -7.49
CA SER A 380 6.37 -44.32 -7.06
C SER A 380 7.02 -43.27 -7.97
N ASN A 381 6.86 -43.39 -9.29
CA ASN A 381 7.38 -42.41 -10.24
C ASN A 381 6.72 -41.04 -10.06
N ILE A 382 5.39 -40.97 -9.92
CA ILE A 382 4.63 -39.72 -9.73
C ILE A 382 5.09 -39.02 -8.44
N ILE A 383 5.23 -39.76 -7.36
CA ILE A 383 5.68 -39.24 -6.06
C ILE A 383 7.11 -38.69 -6.15
N SER A 384 7.99 -39.36 -6.89
CA SER A 384 9.37 -38.89 -7.11
C SER A 384 9.41 -37.60 -7.95
N LEU A 385 8.49 -37.47 -8.91
CA LEU A 385 8.46 -36.38 -9.88
C LEU A 385 7.89 -35.08 -9.29
N TYR A 386 7.03 -35.19 -8.28
CA TYR A 386 6.35 -34.06 -7.62
C TYR A 386 6.67 -33.93 -6.11
N GLY A 387 7.70 -34.63 -5.63
CA GLY A 387 8.22 -34.51 -4.25
C GLY A 387 7.18 -34.68 -3.15
N ALA A 388 6.69 -35.90 -2.93
CA ALA A 388 5.77 -36.24 -1.84
C ALA A 388 6.46 -37.08 -0.74
N SER A 389 6.17 -36.80 0.53
CA SER A 389 6.92 -37.32 1.70
C SER A 389 6.22 -38.45 2.46
N THR A 390 4.96 -38.79 2.14
CA THR A 390 4.12 -39.64 2.99
C THR A 390 4.21 -41.15 2.68
N LEU A 391 4.92 -41.55 1.61
CA LEU A 391 4.98 -42.92 1.10
C LEU A 391 6.37 -43.58 1.17
N GLU A 392 7.34 -42.94 1.83
CA GLU A 392 8.69 -43.50 2.06
C GLU A 392 8.75 -44.57 3.17
N LYS A 393 7.62 -45.18 3.56
CA LYS A 393 7.58 -46.22 4.62
C LYS A 393 7.04 -47.54 4.13
#